data_AF-A0A9E0XC18-F1
#
_entry.id   AF-A0A9E0XC18-F1
#
_cell.length_a   1.000
_cell.length_b   1.000
_cell.length_c   1.000
_cell.angle_alpha   90.00
_cell.angle_beta   90.00
_cell.angle_gamma   90.00
#
_symmetry.space_group_name_H-M   'P 1'
#
loop_
_entity.id
_entity.type
_entity.pdbx_description
1 polymer ?
#
loop_
_entity_poly.entity_id
_entity_poly.type
_entity_poly.pdbx_seq_one_letter_code
_entity_poly.pdbx_strand_id
1 'polypeptide(L)'
;MRILFDQGTPVPLKGFLSAHEITTAHERGWGTLQNGDLLRTAEAAGFELIITTDQNLRYQQNLADRRLAIIVLRTTSWPVIRPHVARVAEAVGRAFIGSYEELTFPPHAH
;
A
#
# COMPACT_ATOMS: atom_id res chain seq x y z
N MET A 1 -3.26 -13.19 0.15
CA MET A 1 -1.92 -12.58 0.23
C MET A 1 -1.78 -11.79 1.52
N ARG A 2 -0.56 -11.62 2.00
CA ARG A 2 -0.22 -10.75 3.14
C ARG A 2 0.06 -9.33 2.68
N ILE A 3 -0.75 -8.39 3.15
CA ILE A 3 -0.69 -6.98 2.77
C ILE A 3 -0.32 -6.14 3.98
N LEU A 4 0.70 -5.30 3.83
CA LEU A 4 1.07 -4.29 4.82
C LEU A 4 0.44 -2.94 4.46
N PHE A 5 -0.23 -2.30 5.39
CA PHE A 5 -0.68 -0.91 5.28
C PHE A 5 0.33 -0.01 5.98
N ASP A 6 0.86 0.95 5.25
CA ASP A 6 1.66 2.03 5.82
C ASP A 6 0.81 2.97 6.70
N GLN A 7 1.44 3.80 7.54
CA GLN A 7 0.79 4.72 8.48
C GLN A 7 -0.20 5.67 7.83
N GLY A 8 0.10 6.13 6.60
CA GLY A 8 -0.79 7.04 5.88
C GLY A 8 -2.00 6.35 5.23
N THR A 9 -2.03 5.02 5.20
CA THR A 9 -3.07 4.26 4.51
C THR A 9 -4.37 4.24 5.32
N PRO A 10 -5.52 4.61 4.74
CA PRO A 10 -6.79 4.61 5.46
C PRO A 10 -7.16 3.21 5.97
N VAL A 11 -7.19 3.04 7.29
CA VAL A 11 -7.59 1.78 7.96
C VAL A 11 -8.95 1.25 7.48
N PRO A 12 -10.00 2.07 7.19
CA PRO A 12 -11.27 1.56 6.68
C PRO A 12 -11.16 0.74 5.38
N LEU A 13 -10.12 0.97 4.57
CA LEU A 13 -9.87 0.21 3.34
C LEU A 13 -9.68 -1.30 3.62
N LYS A 14 -9.22 -1.67 4.83
CA LYS A 14 -9.06 -3.07 5.28
C LYS A 14 -10.34 -3.87 5.13
N GLY A 15 -11.51 -3.26 5.40
CA GLY A 15 -12.81 -3.92 5.31
C GLY A 15 -13.23 -4.30 3.88
N PHE A 16 -12.62 -3.68 2.86
CA PHE A 16 -12.94 -3.91 1.44
C PHE A 16 -12.00 -4.92 0.77
N LEU A 17 -10.96 -5.36 1.49
CA LEU A 17 -9.94 -6.29 1.00
C LEU A 17 -9.95 -7.58 1.84
N SER A 18 -11.14 -8.05 2.23
CA SER A 18 -11.35 -9.17 3.16
C SER A 18 -10.78 -10.52 2.69
N ALA A 19 -10.50 -10.67 1.40
CA ALA A 19 -9.83 -11.85 0.84
C ALA A 19 -8.32 -11.92 1.20
N HIS A 20 -7.76 -10.90 1.85
CA HIS A 20 -6.34 -10.77 2.14
C HIS A 20 -6.07 -10.56 3.63
N GLU A 21 -4.92 -11.03 4.10
CA GLU A 21 -4.47 -10.80 5.48
C GLU A 21 -3.80 -9.43 5.54
N ILE A 22 -4.46 -8.47 6.18
CA ILE A 22 -4.01 -7.07 6.22
C ILE A 22 -3.52 -6.73 7.61
N THR A 23 -2.30 -6.24 7.68
CA THR A 23 -1.68 -5.73 8.89
C THR A 23 -1.22 -4.30 8.64
N THR A 24 -1.34 -3.42 9.63
CA THR A 24 -0.82 -2.06 9.56
C THR A 24 0.59 -1.99 10.14
N ALA A 25 1.41 -1.08 9.65
CA ALA A 25 2.70 -0.77 10.23
C ALA A 25 2.56 -0.35 11.70
N HIS A 26 1.41 0.23 12.10
CA HIS A 26 1.13 0.60 13.48
C HIS A 26 0.96 -0.65 14.36
N GLU A 27 0.17 -1.64 13.93
CA GLU A 27 -0.01 -2.93 14.63
C GLU A 27 1.32 -3.69 14.83
N ARG A 28 2.31 -3.45 13.96
CA ARG A 28 3.65 -4.08 14.04
C ARG A 28 4.68 -3.25 14.82
N GLY A 29 4.32 -2.05 15.29
CA GLY A 29 5.27 -1.12 15.90
C GLY A 29 6.29 -0.55 14.91
N TRP A 30 6.00 -0.58 13.61
CA TRP A 30 6.87 -0.14 12.51
C TRP A 30 6.63 1.30 12.07
N GLY A 31 5.78 2.04 12.77
CA GLY A 31 5.41 3.41 12.41
C GLY A 31 6.55 4.44 12.43
N THR A 32 7.69 4.10 13.05
CA THR A 32 8.89 4.95 13.10
C THR A 32 9.97 4.54 12.11
N LEU A 33 9.78 3.43 11.37
CA LEU A 33 10.75 2.99 10.37
C LEU A 33 10.76 3.94 9.19
N GLN A 34 11.96 4.25 8.69
CA GLN A 34 12.09 4.94 7.41
C GLN A 34 11.56 4.06 6.28
N ASN A 35 11.07 4.64 5.19
CA ASN A 35 10.47 3.90 4.07
C ASN A 35 11.34 2.74 3.56
N GLY A 36 12.65 2.96 3.41
CA GLY A 36 13.57 1.91 2.96
C GLY A 36 13.62 0.71 3.91
N ASP A 37 13.62 0.97 5.22
CA ASP A 37 13.59 -0.03 6.29
C ASP A 37 12.23 -0.69 6.43
N LEU A 38 11.14 0.06 6.31
CA LEU A 38 9.78 -0.46 6.33
C LEU A 38 9.59 -1.50 5.23
N LEU A 39 10.01 -1.17 4.00
CA LEU A 39 9.92 -2.09 2.87
C LEU A 39 10.78 -3.35 3.07
N ARG A 40 12.02 -3.20 3.57
CA ARG A 40 12.89 -4.36 3.88
C ARG A 40 12.29 -5.24 4.97
N THR A 41 11.76 -4.63 6.02
CA THR A 41 11.16 -5.32 7.16
C THR A 41 9.87 -6.04 6.74
N ALA A 42 9.06 -5.40 5.89
CA ALA A 42 7.87 -5.99 5.30
C ALA A 42 8.22 -7.24 4.46
N GLU A 43 9.19 -7.11 3.55
CA GLU A 43 9.65 -8.23 2.72
C GLU A 43 10.22 -9.37 3.57
N ALA A 44 11.08 -9.06 4.56
CA ALA A 44 11.67 -10.06 5.45
C ALA A 44 10.63 -10.75 6.35
N ALA A 45 9.54 -10.07 6.69
CA ALA A 45 8.42 -10.63 7.44
C ALA A 45 7.44 -11.44 6.57
N GLY A 46 7.72 -11.58 5.26
CA GLY A 46 6.91 -12.35 4.33
C GLY A 46 5.64 -11.64 3.89
N PHE A 47 5.60 -10.31 3.93
CA PHE A 47 4.56 -9.55 3.23
C PHE A 47 4.80 -9.62 1.73
N GLU A 48 3.71 -9.71 0.97
CA GLU A 48 3.74 -9.83 -0.49
C GLU A 48 3.44 -8.49 -1.16
N LEU A 49 2.72 -7.61 -0.47
CA LEU A 49 2.30 -6.31 -0.96
C LEU A 49 2.34 -5.27 0.17
N ILE A 50 2.79 -4.05 -0.14
CA ILE A 50 2.58 -2.87 0.70
C ILE A 50 1.66 -1.88 -0.01
N ILE A 51 0.69 -1.35 0.73
CA ILE A 51 -0.10 -0.19 0.32
C ILE A 51 0.37 1.00 1.15
N THR A 52 0.67 2.10 0.46
CA THR A 52 1.19 3.33 1.08
C THR A 52 0.64 4.55 0.37
N THR A 53 0.68 5.69 1.04
CA THR A 53 0.35 6.99 0.48
C THR A 53 1.58 7.84 0.18
N ASP A 54 2.78 7.31 0.44
CA ASP A 54 4.04 8.01 0.21
C ASP A 54 4.43 7.95 -1.28
N GLN A 55 4.40 9.11 -1.94
CA GLN A 55 4.73 9.26 -3.35
C GLN A 55 6.23 9.38 -3.62
N ASN A 56 7.05 9.57 -2.58
CA ASN A 56 8.50 9.67 -2.71
C ASN A 56 9.15 8.30 -2.99
N LEU A 57 8.41 7.21 -2.76
CA LEU A 57 8.88 5.85 -3.00
C LEU A 57 9.34 5.61 -4.44
N ARG A 58 8.68 6.23 -5.43
CA ARG A 58 9.02 6.08 -6.86
C ARG A 58 10.46 6.45 -7.21
N TYR A 59 11.08 7.32 -6.40
CA TYR A 59 12.45 7.78 -6.62
C TYR A 59 13.50 6.91 -5.93
N GLN A 60 13.08 5.90 -5.16
CA GLN A 60 14.01 4.96 -4.55
C GLN A 60 14.49 3.95 -5.59
N GLN A 61 15.79 3.97 -5.89
CA GLN A 61 16.44 2.97 -6.77
C GLN A 61 16.28 1.53 -6.26
N ASN A 62 16.07 1.37 -4.94
CA ASN A 62 15.92 0.08 -4.29
C ASN A 62 14.58 -0.61 -4.57
N LEU A 63 13.74 -0.13 -5.50
CA LEU A 63 12.45 -0.77 -5.80
C LEU A 63 12.57 -1.91 -6.83
N ALA A 64 13.58 -1.88 -7.71
CA ALA A 64 13.67 -2.78 -8.88
C ALA A 64 13.95 -4.25 -8.53
N ASP A 65 14.64 -4.52 -7.41
CA ASP A 65 15.03 -5.88 -6.98
C ASP A 65 14.16 -6.42 -5.83
N ARG A 66 13.06 -5.75 -5.49
CA ARG A 66 12.22 -6.17 -4.36
C ARG A 66 11.34 -7.34 -4.72
N ARG A 67 11.19 -8.23 -3.73
CA ARG A 67 10.21 -9.33 -3.76
C ARG A 67 8.84 -8.89 -3.23
N LEU A 68 8.70 -7.60 -2.91
CA LEU A 68 7.50 -6.97 -2.40
C LEU A 68 6.81 -6.15 -3.51
N ALA A 69 5.51 -6.37 -3.72
CA ALA A 69 4.70 -5.50 -4.55
C ALA A 69 4.39 -4.18 -3.84
N ILE A 70 4.24 -3.08 -4.58
CA ILE A 70 4.01 -1.75 -4.01
C ILE A 70 2.85 -1.06 -4.74
N ILE A 71 1.82 -0.70 -3.99
CA ILE A 71 0.74 0.16 -4.46
C ILE A 71 0.78 1.48 -3.70
N VAL A 72 0.92 2.58 -4.44
CA VAL A 72 0.89 3.93 -3.91
C VAL A 72 -0.47 4.58 -4.18
N LEU A 73 -1.19 4.93 -3.13
CA LEU A 73 -2.40 5.76 -3.21
C LEU A 73 -1.96 7.22 -3.24
N ARG A 74 -2.23 7.98 -4.31
CA ARG A 74 -1.79 9.39 -4.41
C ARG A 74 -2.54 10.36 -3.48
N THR A 75 -3.37 9.86 -2.56
CA THR A 75 -4.07 10.64 -1.54
C THR A 75 -4.22 9.80 -0.27
N THR A 76 -4.22 10.47 0.89
CA THR A 76 -4.59 9.87 2.19
C THR A 76 -6.08 10.06 2.51
N SER A 77 -6.79 10.83 1.68
CA SER A 77 -8.18 11.22 1.94
C SER A 77 -9.14 10.05 1.75
N TRP A 78 -9.64 9.49 2.86
CA TRP A 78 -10.63 8.41 2.82
C TRP A 78 -11.90 8.78 2.03
N PRO A 79 -12.50 9.98 2.14
CA PRO A 79 -13.67 10.35 1.32
C PRO A 79 -13.42 10.29 -0.20
N VAL A 80 -12.18 10.49 -0.64
CA VAL A 80 -11.78 10.38 -2.05
C VAL A 80 -11.54 8.92 -2.43
N ILE A 81 -10.92 8.12 -1.55
CA ILE A 81 -10.63 6.70 -1.84
C ILE A 81 -11.88 5.82 -1.76
N ARG A 82 -12.78 6.10 -0.81
CA ARG A 82 -14.00 5.31 -0.53
C ARG A 82 -14.84 4.95 -1.77
N PRO A 83 -15.19 5.87 -2.69
CA PRO A 83 -15.95 5.52 -3.89
C PRO A 83 -15.16 4.64 -4.88
N HIS A 84 -13.84 4.54 -4.71
CA HIS A 84 -12.93 3.84 -5.62
C HIS A 84 -12.27 2.61 -4.98
N VAL A 85 -12.83 2.09 -3.89
CA VAL A 85 -12.31 0.88 -3.21
C VAL A 85 -12.24 -0.34 -4.15
N ALA A 86 -13.17 -0.46 -5.10
CA ALA A 86 -13.13 -1.51 -6.11
C ALA A 86 -11.86 -1.44 -6.98
N ARG A 87 -11.46 -0.23 -7.39
CA ARG A 87 -10.23 0.00 -8.16
C ARG A 87 -8.98 -0.37 -7.35
N VAL A 88 -9.00 -0.13 -6.05
CA VAL A 88 -7.92 -0.57 -5.15
C VAL A 88 -7.88 -2.09 -5.06
N ALA A 89 -9.03 -2.75 -4.91
CA ALA A 89 -9.10 -4.21 -4.89
C ALA A 89 -8.64 -4.86 -6.20
N GLU A 90 -8.99 -4.28 -7.36
CA GLU A 90 -8.48 -4.73 -8.66
C GLU A 90 -6.97 -4.55 -8.78
N ALA A 91 -6.42 -3.43 -8.30
CA ALA A 91 -4.97 -3.21 -8.24
C ALA A 91 -4.26 -4.22 -7.33
N VAL A 92 -4.85 -4.56 -6.19
CA VAL A 92 -4.36 -5.62 -5.30
C VAL A 92 -4.41 -6.98 -6.01
N GLY A 93 -5.50 -7.28 -6.72
CA GLY A 93 -5.68 -8.56 -7.41
C GLY A 93 -4.73 -8.79 -8.59
N ARG A 94 -4.25 -7.71 -9.22
CA ARG A 94 -3.26 -7.77 -10.32
C ARG A 94 -1.83 -7.56 -9.86
N ALA A 95 -1.61 -7.20 -8.59
CA ALA A 95 -0.27 -7.01 -8.04
C ALA A 95 0.48 -8.34 -8.03
N PHE A 96 1.73 -8.30 -8.50
CA PHE A 96 2.66 -9.42 -8.47
C PHE A 96 3.98 -9.00 -7.83
N ILE A 97 4.82 -9.97 -7.47
CA ILE A 97 6.12 -9.73 -6.84
C ILE A 97 6.95 -8.72 -7.65
N GLY A 98 7.40 -7.64 -7.00
CA GLY A 98 8.19 -6.57 -7.63
C GLY A 98 7.38 -5.58 -8.48
N SER A 99 6.06 -5.75 -8.59
CA SER A 99 5.20 -4.78 -9.27
C SER A 99 5.12 -3.47 -8.49
N TYR A 100 5.08 -2.36 -9.23
CA TYR A 100 4.91 -1.02 -8.69
C TYR A 100 3.76 -0.33 -9.42
N GLU A 101 2.81 0.22 -8.66
CA GLU A 101 1.66 0.89 -9.23
C GLU A 101 1.23 2.11 -8.41
N GLU A 102 0.89 3.21 -9.09
CA GLU A 102 0.33 4.41 -8.46
C GLU A 102 -1.15 4.61 -8.84
N LEU A 103 -2.02 4.64 -7.83
CA LEU A 103 -3.45 4.92 -8.00
C LEU A 103 -3.73 6.41 -7.80
N THR A 104 -4.20 7.05 -8.87
CA THR A 104 -4.80 8.38 -8.84
C THR A 104 -6.31 8.29 -8.67
N PHE A 105 -6.86 9.16 -7.84
CA PHE A 105 -8.29 9.31 -7.65
C PHE A 105 -8.68 10.71 -8.09
N PRO A 106 -9.64 10.87 -9.01
CA PRO A 106 -10.11 12.19 -9.37
C PRO A 106 -10.74 12.85 -8.12
N PRO A 107 -10.54 14.17 -7.90
CA PRO A 107 -11.39 14.88 -6.96
C PRO A 107 -12.84 14.74 -7.43
N HIS A 108 -13.77 14.59 -6.48
CA HIS A 108 -15.20 14.58 -6.79
C HIS A 108 -15.52 15.79 -7.69
N ALA A 109 -16.05 15.53 -8.88
CA ALA A 109 -16.65 16.58 -9.69
C ALA A 109 -17.89 17.04 -8.92
N HIS A 110 -17.81 18.24 -8.35
CA HIS A 110 -18.92 18.93 -7.69
C HIS A 110 -20.04 19.22 -8.68
#